data_AF-A0A3B0XFY4-F1
#
_entry.id   AF-A0A3B0XFY4-F1
#
_cell.length_a   1.000
_cell.length_b   1.000
_cell.length_c   1.000
_cell.angle_alpha   90.00
_cell.angle_beta   90.00
_cell.angle_gamma   90.00
#
_symmetry.space_group_name_H-M   'P 1'
#
loop_
_entity.id
_entity.type
_entity.pdbx_description
1 polymer ?
#
loop_
_entity_poly.entity_id
_entity_poly.type
_entity_poly.pdbx_seq_one_letter_code
_entity_poly.pdbx_strand_id
1 'polypeptide(L)'
;MIKLFFTLTMGILLSLSLSSCSFFSATGDAFSMENVEPWQRDVLAQDDMQLDPDPMRSFADDHIYFSKEASTGGRGVGGGGCGCN
;
A
#
# COMPACT_ATOMS: atom_id res chain seq x y z
N MET A 1 7.03 49.72 -36.51
CA MET A 1 6.72 48.28 -36.65
C MET A 1 7.57 47.39 -35.74
N ILE A 2 8.89 47.59 -35.65
CA ILE A 2 9.80 46.78 -34.80
C ILE A 2 9.47 46.79 -33.29
N LYS A 3 9.06 47.94 -32.74
CA LYS A 3 8.65 48.08 -31.32
C LYS A 3 7.41 47.25 -30.96
N LEU A 4 6.45 47.15 -31.88
CA LEU A 4 5.21 46.38 -31.69
C LEU A 4 5.50 44.87 -31.71
N PHE A 5 6.44 44.43 -32.56
CA PHE A 5 6.85 43.02 -32.63
C PHE A 5 7.58 42.59 -31.35
N PHE A 6 8.43 43.47 -30.79
CA PHE A 6 9.17 43.19 -29.55
C PHE A 6 8.26 43.14 -28.31
N THR A 7 7.24 43.98 -28.22
CA THR A 7 6.28 43.94 -27.10
C THR A 7 5.35 42.73 -27.17
N LEU A 8 5.01 42.27 -28.39
CA LEU A 8 4.14 41.12 -28.60
C LEU A 8 4.87 39.79 -28.28
N THR A 9 6.14 39.67 -28.65
CA THR A 9 6.94 38.47 -28.34
C THR A 9 7.28 38.34 -26.86
N MET A 10 7.59 39.45 -26.18
CA MET A 10 7.81 39.46 -24.72
C MET A 10 6.53 39.14 -23.93
N GLY A 11 5.36 39.59 -24.41
CA GLY A 11 4.06 39.28 -23.81
C GLY A 11 3.65 37.82 -23.96
N ILE A 12 3.92 37.20 -25.12
CA ILE A 12 3.64 35.77 -25.37
C ILE A 12 4.56 34.87 -24.54
N LEU A 13 5.83 35.23 -24.39
CA LEU A 13 6.77 34.47 -23.57
C LEU A 13 6.43 34.53 -22.06
N LEU A 14 5.86 35.64 -21.61
CA LEU A 14 5.39 35.79 -20.23
C LEU A 14 4.13 34.97 -19.94
N SER A 15 3.18 34.87 -20.89
CA SER A 15 1.96 34.06 -20.67
C SER A 15 2.23 32.55 -20.69
N LEU A 16 3.21 32.10 -21.48
CA LEU A 16 3.64 30.70 -21.53
C LEU A 16 4.30 30.22 -20.22
N SER A 17 4.99 31.10 -19.48
CA SER A 17 5.65 30.72 -18.22
C SER A 17 4.67 30.62 -17.04
N LEU A 18 3.60 31.43 -17.01
CA LEU A 18 2.59 31.38 -15.96
C LEU A 18 1.70 30.13 -16.02
N SER A 19 1.48 29.55 -17.21
CA SER A 19 0.66 28.34 -17.38
C SER A 19 1.31 27.06 -16.84
N SER A 20 2.61 27.08 -16.57
CA SER A 20 3.39 25.91 -16.11
C SER A 20 3.23 25.62 -14.61
N CYS A 21 2.85 26.61 -13.81
CA CYS A 21 2.73 26.47 -12.35
C CYS A 21 1.49 25.65 -11.92
N SER A 22 0.49 25.50 -12.77
CA SER A 22 -0.76 24.80 -12.42
C SER A 22 -0.65 23.27 -12.51
N PHE A 23 0.42 22.72 -13.08
CA PHE A 23 0.59 21.27 -13.25
C PHE A 23 1.26 20.58 -12.05
N PHE A 24 1.98 21.32 -11.20
CA PHE A 24 2.76 20.71 -10.11
C PHE A 24 1.97 20.49 -8.81
N SER A 25 0.88 21.24 -8.60
CA SER A 25 0.11 21.18 -7.33
C SER A 25 -0.81 19.97 -7.19
N ALA A 26 -0.92 19.11 -8.22
CA ALA A 26 -1.90 18.02 -8.26
C ALA A 26 -1.40 16.66 -7.74
N THR A 27 -0.15 16.54 -7.27
CA THR A 27 0.43 15.23 -6.86
C THR A 27 0.68 15.10 -5.35
N GLY A 28 0.31 16.10 -4.54
CA GLY A 28 0.57 16.10 -3.10
C GLY A 28 -0.19 15.05 -2.27
N ASP A 29 -1.34 14.59 -2.77
CA ASP A 29 -2.23 13.72 -1.99
C ASP A 29 -1.97 12.22 -2.18
N ALA A 30 -1.03 11.83 -3.05
CA ALA A 30 -0.77 10.43 -3.37
C ALA A 30 -0.13 9.62 -2.22
N PHE A 31 0.36 10.29 -1.17
CA PHE A 31 1.07 9.66 -0.05
C PHE A 31 0.47 10.00 1.32
N SER A 32 -0.81 10.41 1.37
CA SER A 32 -1.49 10.62 2.65
C SER A 32 -1.67 9.28 3.39
N MET A 33 -1.05 9.14 4.55
CA MET A 33 -1.23 8.00 5.43
C MET A 33 -2.18 8.39 6.56
N GLU A 34 -3.43 7.94 6.46
CA GLU A 34 -4.42 8.15 7.51
C GLU A 34 -4.26 7.10 8.61
N ASN A 35 -4.19 7.55 9.86
CA ASN A 35 -4.09 6.66 11.01
C ASN A 35 -5.47 6.08 11.31
N VAL A 36 -5.71 4.85 10.89
CA VAL A 36 -6.95 4.12 11.11
C VAL A 36 -6.97 3.52 12.52
N GLU A 37 -8.04 3.79 13.27
CA GLU A 37 -8.24 3.27 14.62
C GLU A 37 -8.47 1.74 14.58
N PRO A 38 -8.08 0.98 15.62
CA PRO A 38 -8.15 -0.49 15.60
C PRO A 38 -9.52 -1.07 15.23
N TRP A 39 -10.62 -0.49 15.74
CA TRP A 39 -11.99 -0.96 15.46
C TRP A 39 -12.49 -0.63 14.05
N GLN A 40 -11.84 0.29 13.33
CA GLN A 40 -12.16 0.59 11.93
C GLN A 40 -11.56 -0.47 10.98
N ARG A 41 -10.61 -1.29 11.45
CA ARG A 41 -10.01 -2.40 10.67
C ARG A 41 -10.88 -3.67 10.65
N ASP A 42 -11.89 -3.75 11.51
CA ASP A 42 -12.75 -4.93 11.67
C ASP A 42 -13.48 -5.30 10.36
N VAL A 43 -13.89 -4.29 9.58
CA VAL A 43 -14.57 -4.47 8.28
C VAL A 43 -13.62 -4.97 7.17
N LEU A 44 -12.30 -4.83 7.36
CA LEU A 44 -11.28 -5.23 6.39
C LEU A 44 -10.71 -6.63 6.64
N ALA A 45 -11.01 -7.26 7.78
CA ALA A 45 -10.49 -8.59 8.13
C ALA A 45 -11.54 -9.67 7.82
N GLN A 46 -11.92 -9.81 6.56
CA GLN A 46 -12.87 -10.86 6.13
C GLN A 46 -12.22 -12.24 6.28
N ASP A 47 -13.03 -13.28 6.53
CA ASP A 47 -12.55 -14.66 6.67
C ASP A 47 -11.81 -15.16 5.41
N ASP A 48 -12.20 -14.68 4.22
CA ASP A 48 -11.54 -15.01 2.95
C ASP A 48 -10.14 -14.38 2.81
N MET A 49 -9.78 -13.42 3.66
CA MET A 49 -8.48 -12.75 3.67
C MET A 49 -7.50 -13.39 4.67
N GLN A 50 -7.90 -14.47 5.34
CA GLN A 50 -7.00 -15.23 6.21
C GLN A 50 -5.83 -15.79 5.40
N LEU A 51 -4.64 -15.74 5.99
CA LEU A 51 -3.41 -16.30 5.39
C LEU A 51 -3.56 -17.80 5.09
N ASP A 52 -4.34 -18.47 5.93
CA ASP A 52 -4.70 -19.87 5.79
C ASP A 52 -6.23 -20.00 5.64
N PRO A 53 -6.73 -20.31 4.44
CA PRO A 53 -8.16 -20.44 4.18
C PRO A 53 -8.76 -21.75 4.73
N ASP A 54 -7.94 -22.75 5.08
CA ASP A 54 -8.40 -24.03 5.66
C ASP A 54 -7.48 -24.48 6.80
N PRO A 55 -7.68 -23.93 8.01
CA PRO A 55 -6.82 -24.20 9.16
C PRO A 55 -6.86 -25.67 9.60
N MET A 56 -7.93 -26.40 9.31
CA MET A 56 -8.04 -27.82 9.67
C MET A 56 -7.17 -28.70 8.77
N ARG A 57 -7.15 -28.39 7.47
CA ARG A 57 -6.26 -29.06 6.54
C ARG A 57 -4.79 -28.76 6.83
N SER A 58 -4.45 -27.49 7.02
CA SER A 58 -3.09 -27.07 7.33
C SER A 58 -2.58 -27.68 8.63
N PHE A 59 -3.42 -27.76 9.67
CA PHE A 59 -3.10 -28.46 10.91
C PHE A 59 -2.83 -29.96 10.68
N ALA A 60 -3.66 -30.64 9.89
CA ALA A 60 -3.49 -32.06 9.59
C ALA A 60 -2.20 -32.32 8.80
N ASP A 61 -1.90 -31.48 7.80
CA ASP A 61 -0.68 -31.57 6.99
C ASP A 61 0.57 -31.35 7.84
N ASP A 62 0.55 -30.37 8.75
CA ASP A 62 1.63 -30.12 9.71
C ASP A 62 1.81 -31.31 10.66
N HIS A 63 0.73 -31.84 11.23
CA HIS A 63 0.78 -33.00 12.11
C HIS A 63 1.41 -34.21 11.42
N ILE A 64 1.06 -34.47 10.16
CA ILE A 64 1.66 -35.56 9.35
C ILE A 64 3.14 -35.28 9.10
N TYR A 65 3.50 -34.05 8.72
CA TYR A 65 4.86 -33.64 8.39
C TYR A 65 5.80 -33.81 9.59
N PHE A 66 5.47 -33.26 10.75
CA PHE A 66 6.28 -33.36 11.97
C PHE A 66 6.39 -34.79 12.48
N SER A 67 5.32 -35.58 12.36
CA SER A 67 5.34 -37.00 12.71
C SER A 67 6.30 -37.80 11.83
N LYS A 68 6.41 -37.46 10.54
CA LYS A 68 7.31 -38.14 9.61
C LYS A 68 8.77 -37.73 9.76
N GLU A 69 9.00 -36.45 10.07
CA GLU A 69 10.35 -35.90 10.17
C GLU A 69 10.94 -35.98 11.59
N ALA A 70 10.24 -36.62 12.54
CA ALA A 70 10.60 -36.68 13.96
C ALA A 70 10.97 -35.29 14.53
N SER A 71 10.35 -34.25 13.98
CA SER A 71 10.68 -32.85 14.24
C SER A 71 9.62 -32.27 15.18
N THR A 72 10.04 -31.50 16.18
CA THR A 72 9.16 -30.93 17.21
C THR A 72 9.19 -29.40 17.14
N GLY A 73 8.02 -28.77 17.24
CA GLY A 73 7.84 -27.33 17.04
C GLY A 73 7.18 -27.10 15.69
N GLY A 74 5.93 -26.64 15.72
CA GLY A 74 5.10 -26.42 14.54
C GLY A 74 5.70 -25.41 13.55
N ARG A 75 5.08 -25.25 12.37
CA ARG A 75 5.50 -24.24 11.38
C ARG A 75 5.20 -22.79 11.81
N GLY A 76 4.73 -22.58 13.03
CA GLY A 76 4.18 -21.32 13.51
C GLY A 76 5.23 -20.24 13.80
N VAL A 77 5.48 -19.36 12.83
CA VAL A 77 5.90 -17.96 13.04
C VAL A 77 5.16 -17.07 12.06
N GLY A 78 3.92 -16.69 12.37
CA GLY A 78 3.20 -15.73 11.52
C GLY A 78 1.70 -15.83 11.64
N GLY A 79 1.12 -15.03 12.53
CA GLY A 79 -0.33 -14.90 12.66
C GLY A 79 -0.75 -14.45 14.05
N GLY A 80 -0.37 -13.24 14.46
CA GLY A 80 -1.07 -12.45 15.50
C GLY A 80 -1.33 -13.05 16.89
N GLY A 81 -0.78 -14.20 17.26
CA GLY A 81 -0.91 -14.82 18.57
C GLY A 81 0.43 -14.93 19.29
N CYS A 82 0.40 -15.17 20.60
CA CYS A 82 1.52 -15.21 21.56
C CYS A 82 2.59 -16.30 21.27
N GLY A 83 3.04 -16.46 20.03
CA GLY A 83 4.41 -16.80 19.61
C GLY A 83 5.16 -17.93 20.31
N CYS A 84 4.47 -18.85 20.96
CA CYS A 84 5.05 -19.97 21.66
C CYS A 84 4.60 -21.25 20.95
N ASN A 85 5.55 -21.90 20.29
CA ASN A 85 5.47 -23.34 20.00
C ASN A 85 5.49 -24.13 21.31
#